data_AF-A0A3D4A6V1-F1
#
_entry.id   AF-A0A3D4A6V1-F1
#
_cell.length_a   1.000
_cell.length_b   1.000
_cell.length_c   1.000
_cell.angle_alpha   90.00
_cell.angle_beta   90.00
_cell.angle_gamma   90.00
#
_symmetry.space_group_name_H-M   'P 1'
#
loop_
_entity.id
_entity.type
_entity.pdbx_description
1 polymer ?
#
loop_
_entity_poly.entity_id
_entity_poly.type
_entity_poly.pdbx_seq_one_letter_code
_entity_poly.pdbx_strand_id
1 'polypeptide(L)'
;MAAKQLQFDENARHALLRGIEKLARAVKATLGPSGRNVVLDKKFGSPTITKDGVTVAKEIELEDPYENMGAQLVREVASKTSDIAGDGTTTATILAESIYKEGLRNVTAGANPTSLQRGINKAVEAIVEELKKISKKVSDRTEIAQVATVSANWDKTIGEIIADAMDKVGKDGTITVEEAKSIETTLEVVEGMQFDKGYLSPYFVTNAEDMEAVLENPYILIHEKKISSLKDMLPLLEKVAKAGRPLLIISEDVEGEALA
;
A
#
# COMPACT_ATOMS: atom_id res chain seq x y z
N MET A 1 -22.64 24.21 -9.27
CA MET A 1 -21.91 23.05 -9.78
C MET A 1 -21.17 23.47 -11.03
N ALA A 2 -19.90 23.09 -11.19
CA ALA A 2 -19.16 23.34 -12.43
C ALA A 2 -19.78 22.54 -13.59
N ALA A 3 -19.77 23.11 -14.80
CA ALA A 3 -20.21 22.41 -16.00
C ALA A 3 -19.36 21.15 -16.25
N LYS A 4 -19.99 20.09 -16.77
CA LYS A 4 -19.33 18.81 -17.05
C LYS A 4 -19.04 18.68 -18.54
N GLN A 5 -17.87 18.16 -18.88
CA GLN A 5 -17.53 17.75 -20.24
C GLN A 5 -17.85 16.26 -20.40
N LEU A 6 -18.29 15.86 -21.60
CA LEU A 6 -18.69 14.50 -21.90
C LEU A 6 -17.99 14.03 -23.18
N GLN A 7 -17.46 12.82 -23.15
CA GLN A 7 -16.87 12.13 -24.28
C GLN A 7 -17.44 10.72 -24.35
N PHE A 8 -17.66 10.23 -25.57
CA PHE A 8 -18.35 8.96 -25.81
C PHE A 8 -17.54 8.03 -26.70
N ASP A 9 -17.97 6.76 -26.70
CA ASP A 9 -17.55 5.72 -27.64
C ASP A 9 -16.02 5.52 -27.72
N GLU A 10 -15.50 5.46 -28.94
CA GLU A 10 -14.11 5.13 -29.21
C GLU A 10 -13.15 6.22 -28.70
N ASN A 11 -13.53 7.48 -28.86
CA ASN A 11 -12.69 8.61 -28.45
C ASN A 11 -12.45 8.61 -26.93
N ALA A 12 -13.49 8.33 -26.14
CA ALA A 12 -13.37 8.20 -24.69
C ALA A 12 -12.47 7.02 -24.29
N ARG A 13 -12.65 5.85 -24.93
CA ARG A 13 -11.85 4.65 -24.63
C ARG A 13 -10.37 4.81 -25.00
N HIS A 14 -10.07 5.46 -26.13
CA HIS A 14 -8.69 5.78 -26.51
C HIS A 14 -8.05 6.81 -25.58
N ALA A 15 -8.80 7.79 -25.08
CA ALA A 15 -8.29 8.73 -24.09
C ALA A 15 -7.92 8.01 -22.78
N LEU A 16 -8.78 7.13 -22.29
CA LEU A 16 -8.47 6.28 -21.13
C LEU A 16 -7.24 5.41 -21.39
N LEU A 17 -7.14 4.75 -22.56
CA LEU A 17 -5.99 3.92 -22.91
C LEU A 17 -4.68 4.72 -22.87
N ARG A 18 -4.64 5.94 -23.42
CA ARG A 18 -3.42 6.77 -23.38
C ARG A 18 -2.98 7.08 -21.95
N GLY A 19 -3.92 7.35 -21.06
CA GLY A 19 -3.65 7.55 -19.64
C GLY A 19 -3.07 6.30 -18.96
N ILE A 20 -3.70 5.16 -19.22
CA ILE A 20 -3.26 3.84 -18.74
C ILE A 20 -1.84 3.53 -19.22
N GLU A 21 -1.56 3.71 -20.52
CA GLU A 21 -0.24 3.44 -21.11
C GLU A 21 0.84 4.38 -20.57
N LYS A 22 0.52 5.64 -20.28
CA LYS A 22 1.46 6.60 -19.66
C LYS A 22 1.85 6.14 -18.26
N LEU A 23 0.88 5.79 -17.41
CA LEU A 23 1.15 5.28 -16.07
C LEU A 23 1.92 3.97 -16.12
N ALA A 24 1.43 2.99 -16.90
CA ALA A 24 2.04 1.68 -17.00
C ALA A 24 3.47 1.74 -17.56
N ARG A 25 3.76 2.69 -18.47
CA ARG A 25 5.12 2.87 -19.01
C ARG A 25 6.12 3.35 -17.95
N ALA A 26 5.71 4.20 -17.02
CA ALA A 26 6.56 4.63 -15.92
C ALA A 26 6.79 3.49 -14.93
N VAL A 27 5.72 2.81 -14.53
CA VAL A 27 5.76 1.72 -13.53
C VAL A 27 6.50 0.49 -14.05
N LYS A 28 6.29 0.07 -15.31
CA LYS A 28 6.95 -1.12 -15.88
C LYS A 28 8.48 -1.01 -15.95
N ALA A 29 9.02 0.20 -15.91
CA ALA A 29 10.46 0.40 -15.91
C ALA A 29 11.13 -0.16 -14.65
N THR A 30 10.36 -0.35 -13.56
CA THR A 30 10.86 -0.84 -12.28
C THR A 30 10.72 -2.35 -12.10
N LEU A 31 10.11 -3.07 -13.05
CA LEU A 31 9.82 -4.50 -12.90
C LEU A 31 11.10 -5.36 -12.83
N GLY A 32 11.17 -6.18 -11.79
CA GLY A 32 12.13 -7.29 -11.68
C GLY A 32 13.57 -6.86 -11.33
N PRO A 33 14.54 -7.81 -11.34
CA PRO A 33 15.92 -7.56 -10.94
C PRO A 33 16.64 -6.51 -11.79
N SER A 34 16.25 -6.40 -13.06
CA SER A 34 16.78 -5.41 -14.00
C SER A 34 15.93 -4.13 -14.04
N GLY A 35 15.01 -3.96 -13.08
CA GLY A 35 14.24 -2.75 -12.87
C GLY A 35 15.15 -1.54 -12.72
N ARG A 36 14.83 -0.49 -13.46
CA ARG A 36 15.54 0.79 -13.45
C ARG A 36 14.93 1.70 -12.40
N ASN A 37 15.76 2.62 -11.92
CA ASN A 37 15.30 3.65 -11.00
C ASN A 37 14.38 4.65 -11.73
N VAL A 38 13.32 5.05 -11.06
CA VAL A 38 12.49 6.20 -11.42
C VAL A 38 12.84 7.33 -10.46
N VAL A 39 13.00 8.53 -11.01
CA VAL A 39 13.30 9.74 -10.26
C VAL A 39 12.04 10.57 -10.15
N LEU A 40 11.63 10.84 -8.91
CA LEU A 40 10.43 11.59 -8.55
C LEU A 40 10.85 12.94 -8.00
N ASP A 41 10.32 14.00 -8.58
CA ASP A 41 10.60 15.36 -8.13
C ASP A 41 9.94 15.63 -6.77
N LYS A 42 10.60 16.43 -5.93
CA LYS A 42 10.06 16.90 -4.65
C LYS A 42 10.17 18.42 -4.61
N LYS A 43 9.09 19.11 -4.22
CA LYS A 43 9.06 20.59 -4.12
C LYS A 43 10.13 21.16 -3.19
N PHE A 44 10.58 20.37 -2.21
CA PHE A 44 11.63 20.72 -1.28
C PHE A 44 12.57 19.53 -1.08
N GLY A 45 13.87 19.82 -0.98
CA GLY A 45 14.91 18.80 -0.77
C GLY A 45 15.38 18.14 -2.07
N SER A 46 15.96 16.95 -1.93
CA SER A 46 16.44 16.14 -3.05
C SER A 46 15.33 15.29 -3.66
N PRO A 47 15.39 14.99 -4.97
CA PRO A 47 14.44 14.10 -5.61
C PRO A 47 14.50 12.70 -5.01
N THR A 48 13.37 11.99 -5.03
CA THR A 48 13.29 10.61 -4.54
C THR A 48 13.63 9.65 -5.67
N ILE A 49 14.53 8.70 -5.40
CA ILE A 49 14.93 7.68 -6.35
C ILE A 49 14.34 6.36 -5.86
N THR A 50 13.45 5.75 -6.65
CA THR A 50 12.75 4.53 -6.23
C THR A 50 12.65 3.50 -7.35
N LYS A 51 12.54 2.24 -6.95
CA LYS A 51 12.13 1.11 -7.81
C LYS A 51 10.76 0.56 -7.40
N ASP A 52 10.10 1.17 -6.43
CA ASP A 52 8.77 0.75 -6.03
C ASP A 52 7.71 1.26 -7.02
N GLY A 53 6.99 0.32 -7.63
CA GLY A 53 5.92 0.61 -8.57
C GLY A 53 4.72 1.32 -7.94
N VAL A 54 4.43 1.10 -6.65
CA VAL A 54 3.32 1.77 -5.95
C VAL A 54 3.62 3.25 -5.79
N THR A 55 4.82 3.56 -5.26
CA THR A 55 5.29 4.94 -5.10
C THR A 55 5.28 5.67 -6.44
N VAL A 56 5.78 5.04 -7.51
CA VAL A 56 5.73 5.64 -8.86
C VAL A 56 4.29 5.87 -9.33
N ALA A 57 3.39 4.90 -9.13
CA ALA A 57 1.99 5.03 -9.55
C ALA A 57 1.23 6.12 -8.77
N LYS A 58 1.58 6.35 -7.49
CA LYS A 58 0.97 7.39 -6.63
C LYS A 58 1.26 8.80 -7.12
N GLU A 59 2.47 9.05 -7.63
CA GLU A 59 2.92 10.36 -8.11
C GLU A 59 2.42 10.72 -9.52
N ILE A 60 1.76 9.79 -10.23
CA ILE A 60 1.32 10.04 -11.60
C ILE A 60 -0.05 10.70 -11.61
N GLU A 61 -0.06 11.97 -11.98
CA GLU A 61 -1.25 12.75 -12.30
C GLU A 61 -1.07 13.41 -13.68
N LEU A 62 -2.09 13.30 -14.52
CA LEU A 62 -2.05 13.79 -15.90
C LEU A 62 -2.89 15.05 -16.07
N GLU A 63 -2.41 15.98 -16.90
CA GLU A 63 -3.11 17.25 -17.16
C GLU A 63 -4.46 17.06 -17.88
N ASP A 64 -4.51 16.13 -18.85
CA ASP A 64 -5.75 15.82 -19.54
C ASP A 64 -6.70 15.04 -18.60
N PRO A 65 -7.93 15.52 -18.34
CA PRO A 65 -8.82 14.88 -17.37
C PRO A 65 -9.21 13.45 -17.75
N TYR A 66 -9.37 13.15 -19.04
CA TYR A 66 -9.78 11.81 -19.50
C TYR A 66 -8.63 10.82 -19.43
N GLU A 67 -7.42 11.24 -19.79
CA GLU A 67 -6.21 10.43 -19.59
C GLU A 67 -5.96 10.23 -18.09
N ASN A 68 -6.10 11.27 -17.27
CA ASN A 68 -5.93 11.15 -15.82
C ASN A 68 -6.92 10.14 -15.23
N MET A 69 -8.19 10.15 -15.65
CA MET A 69 -9.16 9.12 -15.23
C MET A 69 -8.66 7.70 -15.52
N GLY A 70 -8.08 7.45 -16.70
CA GLY A 70 -7.49 6.15 -17.05
C GLY A 70 -6.32 5.77 -16.14
N ALA A 71 -5.42 6.73 -15.87
CA ALA A 71 -4.31 6.55 -14.95
C ALA A 71 -4.79 6.23 -13.52
N GLN A 72 -5.77 6.99 -13.01
CA GLN A 72 -6.31 6.78 -11.66
C GLN A 72 -6.96 5.40 -11.48
N LEU A 73 -7.64 4.87 -12.51
CA LEU A 73 -8.20 3.51 -12.47
C LEU A 73 -7.12 2.44 -12.27
N VAL A 74 -5.98 2.56 -12.95
CA VAL A 74 -4.88 1.60 -12.82
C VAL A 74 -4.10 1.81 -11.53
N ARG A 75 -3.99 3.06 -11.05
CA ARG A 75 -3.46 3.35 -9.72
C ARG A 75 -4.25 2.64 -8.64
N GLU A 76 -5.58 2.62 -8.74
CA GLU A 76 -6.44 1.90 -7.80
C GLU A 76 -6.19 0.38 -7.82
N VAL A 77 -5.97 -0.20 -9.01
CA VAL A 77 -5.58 -1.63 -9.15
C VAL A 77 -4.26 -1.91 -8.45
N ALA A 78 -3.25 -1.05 -8.64
CA ALA A 78 -1.95 -1.20 -8.00
C ALA A 78 -2.06 -1.08 -6.47
N SER A 79 -2.77 -0.06 -5.97
CA SER A 79 -2.98 0.18 -4.53
C SER A 79 -3.65 -1.02 -3.87
N LYS A 80 -4.79 -1.49 -4.40
CA LYS A 80 -5.50 -2.64 -3.81
C LYS A 80 -4.69 -3.92 -3.81
N THR A 81 -3.81 -4.09 -4.80
CA THR A 81 -2.89 -5.24 -4.83
C THR A 81 -1.87 -5.13 -3.69
N SER A 82 -1.31 -3.94 -3.48
CA SER A 82 -0.42 -3.67 -2.34
C SER A 82 -1.10 -3.89 -1.00
N ASP A 83 -2.32 -3.39 -0.84
CA ASP A 83 -3.03 -3.42 0.44
C ASP A 83 -3.38 -4.85 0.87
N ILE A 84 -3.63 -5.75 -0.08
CA ILE A 84 -4.02 -7.14 0.20
C ILE A 84 -2.79 -8.07 0.24
N ALA A 85 -1.83 -7.89 -0.67
CA ALA A 85 -0.75 -8.84 -0.89
C ALA A 85 0.64 -8.33 -0.51
N GLY A 86 0.83 -7.01 -0.33
CA GLY A 86 2.12 -6.38 0.00
C GLY A 86 3.15 -6.30 -1.14
N ASP A 87 2.93 -7.00 -2.26
CA ASP A 87 3.82 -7.02 -3.44
C ASP A 87 2.99 -7.28 -4.72
N GLY A 88 3.62 -7.20 -5.90
CA GLY A 88 3.04 -7.54 -7.19
C GLY A 88 2.32 -6.39 -7.89
N THR A 89 2.46 -5.17 -7.37
CA THR A 89 1.79 -3.97 -7.86
C THR A 89 2.16 -3.62 -9.30
N THR A 90 3.46 -3.67 -9.61
CA THR A 90 3.99 -3.49 -10.97
C THR A 90 3.43 -4.55 -11.93
N THR A 91 3.36 -5.81 -11.48
CA THR A 91 2.79 -6.91 -12.28
C THR A 91 1.30 -6.68 -12.55
N ALA A 92 0.53 -6.27 -11.53
CA ALA A 92 -0.88 -5.94 -11.66
C ALA A 92 -1.12 -4.79 -12.66
N THR A 93 -0.30 -3.74 -12.61
CA THR A 93 -0.35 -2.62 -13.57
C THR A 93 -0.12 -3.07 -15.01
N ILE A 94 0.89 -3.92 -15.26
CA ILE A 94 1.21 -4.42 -16.60
C ILE A 94 0.10 -5.33 -17.13
N LEU A 95 -0.44 -6.21 -16.28
CA LEU A 95 -1.57 -7.06 -16.64
C LEU A 95 -2.81 -6.23 -16.97
N ALA A 96 -3.11 -5.21 -16.17
CA ALA A 96 -4.24 -4.30 -16.42
C ALA A 96 -4.09 -3.56 -17.76
N GLU A 97 -2.90 -3.01 -18.06
CA GLU A 97 -2.59 -2.38 -19.36
C GLU A 97 -2.85 -3.37 -20.51
N SER A 98 -2.29 -4.58 -20.43
CA SER A 98 -2.38 -5.57 -21.50
C SER A 98 -3.82 -6.04 -21.74
N ILE A 99 -4.57 -6.31 -20.67
CA ILE A 99 -5.97 -6.76 -20.76
C ILE A 99 -6.84 -5.65 -21.35
N TYR A 100 -6.67 -4.41 -20.90
CA TYR A 100 -7.45 -3.28 -21.38
C TYR A 100 -7.17 -2.99 -22.86
N LYS A 101 -5.89 -3.01 -23.26
CA LYS A 101 -5.46 -2.77 -24.64
C LYS A 101 -6.03 -3.80 -25.62
N GLU A 102 -5.87 -5.09 -25.34
CA GLU A 102 -6.41 -6.14 -26.21
C GLU A 102 -7.94 -6.22 -26.15
N GLY A 103 -8.53 -5.93 -24.99
CA GLY A 103 -9.98 -5.80 -24.85
C GLY A 103 -10.53 -4.69 -25.75
N LEU A 104 -9.92 -3.50 -25.73
CA LEU A 104 -10.32 -2.37 -26.57
C LEU A 104 -10.20 -2.71 -28.06
N ARG A 105 -9.10 -3.36 -28.47
CA ARG A 105 -8.91 -3.81 -29.85
C ARG A 105 -10.05 -4.71 -30.34
N ASN A 106 -10.51 -5.65 -29.51
CA ASN A 106 -11.62 -6.53 -29.86
C ASN A 106 -12.96 -5.80 -29.88
N VAL A 107 -13.18 -4.84 -28.96
CA VAL A 107 -14.38 -3.99 -28.97
C VAL A 107 -14.45 -3.14 -30.24
N THR A 108 -13.32 -2.54 -30.67
CA THR A 108 -13.25 -1.81 -31.94
C THR A 108 -13.50 -2.72 -33.15
N ALA A 109 -13.14 -4.01 -33.07
CA ALA A 109 -13.47 -5.01 -34.08
C ALA A 109 -14.95 -5.46 -34.07
N GLY A 110 -15.80 -4.90 -33.18
CA GLY A 110 -17.23 -5.17 -33.11
C GLY A 110 -17.64 -6.24 -32.09
N ALA A 111 -16.71 -6.72 -31.27
CA ALA A 111 -17.04 -7.67 -30.20
C ALA A 111 -17.86 -7.00 -29.08
N ASN A 112 -18.78 -7.75 -28.48
CA ASN A 112 -19.59 -7.28 -27.37
C ASN A 112 -18.74 -7.14 -26.08
N PRO A 113 -18.59 -5.93 -25.49
CA PRO A 113 -17.72 -5.71 -24.33
C PRO A 113 -18.09 -6.56 -23.11
N THR A 114 -19.39 -6.73 -22.83
CA THR A 114 -19.88 -7.54 -21.70
C THR A 114 -19.54 -9.02 -21.88
N SER A 115 -19.54 -9.52 -23.11
CA SER A 115 -19.16 -10.90 -23.40
C SER A 115 -17.65 -11.11 -23.27
N LEU A 116 -16.84 -10.14 -23.71
CA LEU A 116 -15.40 -10.15 -23.47
C LEU A 116 -15.08 -10.17 -21.98
N GLN A 117 -15.71 -9.28 -21.19
CA GLN A 117 -15.53 -9.23 -19.74
C GLN A 117 -15.88 -10.57 -19.07
N ARG A 118 -17.00 -11.19 -19.44
CA ARG A 118 -17.38 -12.52 -18.92
C ARG A 118 -16.34 -13.59 -19.28
N GLY A 119 -15.78 -13.55 -20.49
CA GLY A 119 -14.71 -14.45 -20.92
C GLY A 119 -13.44 -14.26 -20.10
N ILE A 120 -13.01 -13.02 -19.89
CA ILE A 120 -11.85 -12.67 -19.06
C ILE A 120 -12.05 -13.18 -17.63
N ASN A 121 -13.20 -12.93 -17.02
CA ASN A 121 -13.47 -13.37 -15.65
C ASN A 121 -13.39 -14.90 -15.51
N LYS A 122 -13.98 -15.65 -16.44
CA LYS A 122 -13.88 -17.12 -16.45
C LYS A 122 -12.45 -17.61 -16.62
N ALA A 123 -11.65 -16.94 -17.45
CA ALA A 123 -10.24 -17.28 -17.62
C ALA A 123 -9.45 -17.01 -16.34
N VAL A 124 -9.71 -15.87 -15.67
CA VAL A 124 -9.09 -15.54 -14.38
C VAL A 124 -9.44 -16.58 -13.31
N GLU A 125 -10.71 -16.98 -13.20
CA GLU A 125 -11.14 -18.04 -12.27
C GLU A 125 -10.36 -19.34 -12.49
N ALA A 126 -10.29 -19.82 -13.74
CA ALA A 126 -9.57 -21.04 -14.08
C ALA A 126 -8.06 -20.92 -13.81
N ILE A 127 -7.45 -19.76 -14.11
CA ILE A 127 -6.03 -19.51 -13.83
C ILE A 127 -5.77 -19.51 -12.33
N VAL A 128 -6.63 -18.88 -11.52
CA VAL A 128 -6.48 -18.86 -10.06
C VAL A 128 -6.60 -20.26 -9.47
N GLU A 129 -7.51 -21.09 -9.97
CA GLU A 129 -7.61 -22.49 -9.57
C GLU A 129 -6.34 -23.28 -9.90
N GLU A 130 -5.78 -23.08 -11.09
CA GLU A 130 -4.56 -23.77 -11.49
C GLU A 130 -3.34 -23.29 -10.70
N LEU A 131 -3.24 -21.98 -10.45
CA LEU A 131 -2.19 -21.39 -9.59
C LEU A 131 -2.21 -22.01 -8.18
N LYS A 132 -3.39 -22.28 -7.62
CA LYS A 132 -3.51 -22.97 -6.33
C LYS A 132 -2.99 -24.41 -6.37
N LYS A 133 -3.13 -25.11 -7.49
CA LYS A 133 -2.64 -26.50 -7.64
C LYS A 133 -1.12 -26.56 -7.78
N ILE A 134 -0.52 -25.61 -8.47
CA ILE A 134 0.94 -25.56 -8.64
C ILE A 134 1.66 -24.88 -7.47
N SER A 135 0.91 -24.20 -6.60
CA SER A 135 1.43 -23.54 -5.40
C SER A 135 2.09 -24.55 -4.45
N LYS A 136 3.28 -24.20 -3.98
CA LYS A 136 4.02 -24.95 -2.97
C LYS A 136 4.02 -24.15 -1.68
N LYS A 137 3.59 -24.77 -0.59
CA LYS A 137 3.63 -24.13 0.73
C LYS A 137 5.09 -23.97 1.17
N VAL A 138 5.43 -22.76 1.58
CA VAL A 138 6.73 -22.43 2.16
C VAL A 138 6.72 -22.83 3.63
N SER A 139 7.59 -23.76 4.02
CA SER A 139 7.69 -24.21 5.41
C SER A 139 9.02 -23.85 6.06
N ASP A 140 10.08 -23.80 5.27
CA ASP A 140 11.45 -23.86 5.78
C ASP A 140 12.07 -22.46 5.84
N ARG A 141 12.91 -22.20 6.85
CA ARG A 141 13.64 -20.94 7.00
C ARG A 141 14.36 -20.52 5.72
N THR A 142 14.97 -21.47 5.01
CA THR A 142 15.69 -21.23 3.75
C THR A 142 14.75 -20.73 2.65
N GLU A 143 13.55 -21.29 2.54
CA GLU A 143 12.56 -20.86 1.55
C GLU A 143 12.01 -19.47 1.91
N ILE A 144 11.78 -19.19 3.19
CA ILE A 144 11.38 -17.85 3.68
C ILE A 144 12.44 -16.82 3.31
N ALA A 145 13.72 -17.10 3.59
CA ALA A 145 14.83 -16.22 3.25
C ALA A 145 14.92 -15.97 1.74
N GLN A 146 14.66 -17.00 0.92
CA GLN A 146 14.64 -16.86 -0.54
C GLN A 146 13.53 -15.94 -1.02
N VAL A 147 12.30 -16.11 -0.51
CA VAL A 147 11.16 -15.24 -0.86
C VAL A 147 11.47 -13.79 -0.48
N ALA A 148 11.91 -13.57 0.76
CA ALA A 148 12.26 -12.24 1.26
C ALA A 148 13.41 -11.60 0.44
N THR A 149 14.43 -12.37 0.08
CA THR A 149 15.53 -11.91 -0.79
C THR A 149 15.02 -11.45 -2.15
N VAL A 150 14.12 -12.20 -2.77
CA VAL A 150 13.58 -11.86 -4.10
C VAL A 150 12.75 -10.58 -4.02
N SER A 151 11.88 -10.45 -3.01
CA SER A 151 11.07 -9.23 -2.81
C SER A 151 11.91 -8.02 -2.41
N ALA A 152 13.02 -8.22 -1.69
CA ALA A 152 14.01 -7.17 -1.36
C ALA A 152 14.98 -6.87 -2.52
N ASN A 153 14.57 -7.11 -3.77
CA ASN A 153 15.38 -6.86 -4.97
C ASN A 153 16.77 -7.53 -4.93
N TRP A 154 16.80 -8.80 -4.53
CA TRP A 154 17.99 -9.67 -4.42
C TRP A 154 18.97 -9.31 -3.31
N ASP A 155 18.52 -8.59 -2.28
CA ASP A 155 19.30 -8.37 -1.06
C ASP A 155 19.20 -9.58 -0.11
N LYS A 156 20.30 -10.35 -0.06
CA LYS A 156 20.40 -11.52 0.82
C LYS A 156 20.45 -11.15 2.29
N THR A 157 21.00 -9.99 2.63
CA THR A 157 21.15 -9.54 4.01
C THR A 157 19.77 -9.31 4.62
N ILE A 158 18.91 -8.60 3.89
CA ILE A 158 17.51 -8.37 4.29
C ILE A 158 16.74 -9.69 4.36
N GLY A 159 16.92 -10.57 3.37
CA GLY A 159 16.27 -11.88 3.36
C GLY A 159 16.63 -12.76 4.58
N GLU A 160 17.90 -12.75 4.99
CA GLU A 160 18.36 -13.47 6.18
C GLU A 160 17.81 -12.87 7.48
N ILE A 161 17.81 -11.54 7.61
CA ILE A 161 17.25 -10.84 8.78
C ILE A 161 15.76 -11.13 8.94
N ILE A 162 14.98 -11.09 7.85
CA ILE A 162 13.54 -11.39 7.88
C ILE A 162 13.30 -12.85 8.29
N ALA A 163 14.08 -13.79 7.76
CA ALA A 163 13.97 -15.19 8.14
C ALA A 163 14.30 -15.41 9.63
N ASP A 164 15.33 -14.74 10.15
CA ASP A 164 15.68 -14.79 11.58
C ASP A 164 14.61 -14.14 12.46
N ALA A 165 13.97 -13.06 12.00
CA ALA A 165 12.85 -12.44 12.69
C ALA A 165 11.68 -13.42 12.81
N MET A 166 11.25 -14.00 11.67
CA MET A 166 10.14 -14.95 11.60
C MET A 166 10.39 -16.23 12.44
N ASP A 167 11.63 -16.71 12.51
CA ASP A 167 11.97 -17.87 13.36
C ASP A 167 11.87 -17.54 14.85
N LYS A 168 12.19 -16.31 15.26
CA LYS A 168 12.10 -15.88 16.68
C LYS A 168 10.67 -15.57 17.12
N VAL A 169 9.88 -14.87 16.30
CA VAL A 169 8.51 -14.45 16.65
C VAL A 169 7.44 -15.49 16.24
N GLY A 170 7.80 -16.46 15.40
CA GLY A 170 6.89 -17.41 14.79
C GLY A 170 6.21 -16.85 13.53
N LYS A 171 5.54 -17.72 12.76
CA LYS A 171 4.91 -17.33 11.47
C LYS A 171 3.79 -16.29 11.60
N ASP A 172 3.14 -16.26 12.75
CA ASP A 172 2.04 -15.35 13.07
C ASP A 172 2.46 -14.21 14.01
N GLY A 173 3.77 -14.05 14.24
CA GLY A 173 4.30 -12.99 15.09
C GLY A 173 4.40 -11.65 14.37
N THR A 174 4.29 -10.55 15.12
CA THR A 174 4.42 -9.19 14.58
C THR A 174 5.89 -8.86 14.33
N ILE A 175 6.17 -8.29 13.16
CA ILE A 175 7.48 -7.73 12.79
C ILE A 175 7.27 -6.25 12.46
N THR A 176 8.05 -5.38 13.10
CA THR A 176 8.09 -3.94 12.81
C THR A 176 9.46 -3.56 12.27
N VAL A 177 9.51 -2.51 11.46
CA VAL A 177 10.75 -1.96 10.90
C VAL A 177 10.87 -0.52 11.36
N GLU A 178 12.00 -0.16 11.96
CA GLU A 178 12.28 1.19 12.45
C GLU A 178 13.59 1.70 11.85
N GLU A 179 13.67 3.01 11.61
CA GLU A 179 14.89 3.64 11.09
C GLU A 179 15.93 3.79 12.22
N ALA A 180 17.07 3.12 12.07
CA ALA A 180 18.18 3.25 13.00
C ALA A 180 19.08 4.45 12.64
N LYS A 181 19.65 5.11 13.65
CA LYS A 181 20.71 6.13 13.46
C LYS A 181 22.06 5.53 13.07
N SER A 182 22.15 4.21 13.04
CA SER A 182 23.37 3.42 12.78
C SER A 182 23.37 2.91 11.33
N ILE A 183 24.55 2.58 10.82
CA ILE A 183 24.71 1.97 9.48
C ILE A 183 24.32 0.47 9.51
N GLU A 184 24.39 -0.15 10.68
CA GLU A 184 24.09 -1.57 10.84
C GLU A 184 22.58 -1.79 11.01
N THR A 185 22.05 -2.76 10.27
CA THR A 185 20.70 -3.28 10.45
C THR A 185 20.71 -4.35 11.53
N THR A 186 19.99 -4.10 12.62
CA THR A 186 19.90 -5.02 13.76
C THR A 186 18.50 -5.63 13.85
N LEU A 187 18.43 -6.82 14.46
CA LEU A 187 17.17 -7.50 14.80
C LEU A 187 17.04 -7.54 16.32
N GLU A 188 16.09 -6.78 16.85
CA GLU A 188 15.72 -6.81 18.26
C GLU A 188 14.36 -7.47 18.43
N VAL A 189 14.27 -8.40 19.38
CA VAL A 189 12.99 -8.99 19.78
C VAL A 189 12.58 -8.32 21.07
N VAL A 190 11.47 -7.58 21.01
CA VAL A 190 10.90 -6.90 22.16
C VAL A 190 9.58 -7.55 22.54
N GLU A 191 9.25 -7.53 23.82
CA GLU A 191 7.92 -7.92 24.27
C GLU A 191 6.94 -6.80 23.93
N GLY A 192 5.94 -7.12 23.10
CA GLY A 192 4.93 -6.18 22.64
C GLY A 192 3.64 -6.89 22.27
N MET A 193 2.63 -6.13 21.87
CA MET A 193 1.36 -6.67 21.39
C MET A 193 0.78 -5.83 20.26
N GLN A 194 0.09 -6.48 19.34
CA GLN A 194 -0.68 -5.88 18.26
C GLN A 194 -2.14 -6.35 18.37
N PHE A 195 -3.08 -5.47 18.05
CA PHE A 195 -4.50 -5.78 17.99
C PHE A 195 -5.18 -4.99 16.87
N ASP A 196 -6.26 -5.53 16.32
CA ASP A 196 -6.95 -4.99 15.13
C ASP A 196 -7.84 -3.78 15.46
N LYS A 197 -7.24 -2.69 15.95
CA LYS A 197 -7.88 -1.38 16.15
C LYS A 197 -6.96 -0.26 15.65
N GLY A 198 -7.49 0.58 14.78
CA GLY A 198 -6.81 1.78 14.29
C GLY A 198 -7.16 3.03 15.08
N TYR A 199 -6.63 4.17 14.64
CA TYR A 199 -6.98 5.48 15.17
C TYR A 199 -8.43 5.88 14.82
N LEU A 200 -9.11 6.57 15.73
CA LEU A 200 -10.50 7.02 15.52
C LEU A 200 -10.61 8.19 14.53
N SER A 201 -9.53 8.96 14.38
CA SER A 201 -9.49 10.15 13.55
C SER A 201 -8.21 10.18 12.70
N PRO A 202 -8.28 10.46 11.38
CA PRO A 202 -7.10 10.63 10.53
C PRO A 202 -6.17 11.75 10.99
N TYR A 203 -6.65 12.68 11.82
CA TYR A 203 -5.83 13.76 12.38
C TYR A 203 -4.79 13.28 13.40
N PHE A 204 -4.86 12.03 13.84
CA PHE A 204 -3.83 11.44 14.72
C PHE A 204 -2.59 10.93 13.96
N VAL A 205 -2.61 10.94 12.63
CA VAL A 205 -1.47 10.55 11.80
C VAL A 205 -0.32 11.53 12.04
N THR A 206 0.84 11.00 12.44
CA THR A 206 2.08 11.77 12.63
C THR A 206 3.04 11.59 11.45
N ASN A 207 3.02 10.42 10.81
CA ASN A 207 3.72 10.16 9.56
C ASN A 207 2.72 10.11 8.39
N ALA A 208 2.67 11.19 7.61
CA ALA A 208 1.75 11.31 6.48
C ALA A 208 2.17 10.48 5.24
N GLU A 209 3.42 10.02 5.17
CA GLU A 209 3.88 9.19 4.03
C GLU A 209 3.30 7.77 4.14
N ASP A 210 3.39 7.18 5.33
CA ASP A 210 2.92 5.82 5.60
C ASP A 210 1.48 5.77 6.16
N MET A 211 0.89 6.94 6.45
CA MET A 211 -0.41 7.08 7.12
C MET A 211 -0.44 6.41 8.51
N GLU A 212 0.62 6.63 9.29
CA GLU A 212 0.82 6.02 10.60
C GLU A 212 0.85 7.04 11.74
N ALA A 213 0.44 6.58 12.93
CA ALA A 213 0.53 7.34 14.18
C ALA A 213 1.68 6.79 15.05
N VAL A 214 2.87 7.36 14.86
CA VAL A 214 4.09 6.98 15.60
C VAL A 214 4.22 7.83 16.86
N LEU A 215 4.31 7.18 18.02
CA LEU A 215 4.48 7.82 19.33
C LEU A 215 5.74 7.27 20.03
N GLU A 216 6.71 8.14 20.34
CA GLU A 216 7.91 7.75 21.07
C GLU A 216 7.69 7.83 22.59
N ASN A 217 8.02 6.75 23.32
CA ASN A 217 7.89 6.65 24.77
C ASN A 217 6.55 7.21 25.32
N PRO A 218 5.38 6.78 24.82
CA PRO A 218 4.10 7.32 25.28
C PRO A 218 3.75 6.83 26.69
N TYR A 219 2.88 7.56 27.37
CA TYR A 219 2.03 6.98 28.41
C TYR A 219 0.88 6.21 27.75
N ILE A 220 0.43 5.12 28.36
CA ILE A 220 -0.70 4.33 27.87
C ILE A 220 -1.81 4.39 28.93
N LEU A 221 -2.93 5.00 28.59
CA LEU A 221 -4.15 4.96 29.40
C LEU A 221 -5.01 3.80 28.92
N ILE A 222 -5.34 2.88 29.83
CA ILE A 222 -6.30 1.81 29.59
C ILE A 222 -7.55 2.11 30.41
N HIS A 223 -8.68 2.29 29.73
CA HIS A 223 -9.95 2.63 30.36
C HIS A 223 -11.08 1.73 29.85
N GLU A 224 -11.77 1.01 30.74
CA GLU A 224 -12.76 0.00 30.34
C GLU A 224 -14.03 0.59 29.71
N LYS A 225 -14.33 1.87 29.94
CA LYS A 225 -15.60 2.51 29.53
C LYS A 225 -15.41 3.52 28.40
N LYS A 226 -16.52 3.94 27.80
CA LYS A 226 -16.56 5.06 26.87
C LYS A 226 -16.14 6.39 27.52
N ILE A 227 -15.35 7.16 26.80
CA ILE A 227 -14.95 8.53 27.19
C ILE A 227 -15.73 9.51 26.33
N SER A 228 -16.67 10.23 26.94
CA SER A 228 -17.52 11.21 26.25
C SER A 228 -17.30 12.65 26.70
N SER A 229 -16.69 12.86 27.88
CA SER A 229 -16.43 14.19 28.44
C SER A 229 -14.94 14.45 28.62
N LEU A 230 -14.47 15.58 28.11
CA LEU A 230 -13.10 16.05 28.30
C LEU A 230 -12.81 16.38 29.77
N LYS A 231 -13.82 16.76 30.55
CA LYS A 231 -13.64 17.22 31.95
C LYS A 231 -12.99 16.17 32.84
N ASP A 232 -13.35 14.91 32.65
CA ASP A 232 -12.82 13.80 33.44
C ASP A 232 -11.36 13.48 33.08
N MET A 233 -10.94 13.87 31.87
CA MET A 233 -9.59 13.66 31.34
C MET A 233 -8.62 14.81 31.65
N LEU A 234 -9.13 16.03 31.88
CA LEU A 234 -8.31 17.23 32.11
C LEU A 234 -7.19 17.04 33.16
N PRO A 235 -7.46 16.50 34.37
CA PRO A 235 -6.42 16.37 35.40
C PRO A 235 -5.29 15.41 34.98
N LEU A 236 -5.60 14.41 34.15
CA LEU A 236 -4.62 13.47 33.62
C LEU A 236 -3.82 14.12 32.48
N LEU A 237 -4.50 14.76 31.53
CA LEU A 237 -3.88 15.45 30.40
C LEU A 237 -2.92 16.54 30.86
N GLU A 238 -3.26 17.30 31.90
CA GLU A 238 -2.35 18.30 32.49
C GLU A 238 -1.06 17.68 33.03
N LYS A 239 -1.13 16.50 33.65
CA LYS A 239 0.04 15.78 34.17
C LYS A 239 0.91 15.25 33.04
N VAL A 240 0.29 14.68 32.01
CA VAL A 240 0.99 14.18 30.82
C VAL A 240 1.67 15.34 30.08
N ALA A 241 0.97 16.46 29.88
CA ALA A 241 1.50 17.65 29.24
C ALA A 241 2.70 18.21 30.02
N LYS A 242 2.65 18.23 31.35
CA LYS A 242 3.79 18.62 32.21
C LYS A 242 4.99 17.69 32.08
N ALA A 243 4.76 16.40 31.84
CA ALA A 243 5.82 15.42 31.62
C ALA A 243 6.43 15.50 30.22
N GLY A 244 5.80 16.21 29.27
CA GLY A 244 6.29 16.38 27.90
C GLY A 244 6.33 15.08 27.09
N ARG A 245 5.54 14.08 27.46
CA ARG A 245 5.48 12.77 26.78
C ARG A 245 4.14 12.60 26.06
N PRO A 246 4.09 11.88 24.92
CA PRO A 246 2.84 11.56 24.25
C PRO A 246 1.93 10.65 25.10
N LEU A 247 0.65 10.56 24.75
CA LEU A 247 -0.34 9.69 25.41
C LEU A 247 -1.12 8.89 24.37
N LEU A 248 -1.12 7.57 24.54
CA LEU A 248 -2.01 6.64 23.85
C LEU A 248 -3.21 6.33 24.76
N ILE A 249 -4.42 6.45 24.23
CA ILE A 249 -5.65 6.14 24.96
C ILE A 249 -6.28 4.89 24.34
N ILE A 250 -6.47 3.85 25.16
CA ILE A 250 -7.18 2.63 24.80
C ILE A 250 -8.45 2.56 25.67
N SER A 251 -9.60 2.79 25.05
CA SER A 251 -10.90 2.71 25.71
C SER A 251 -11.93 1.93 24.90
N GLU A 252 -13.12 1.69 25.48
CA GLU A 252 -14.25 1.10 24.74
C GLU A 252 -14.62 1.96 23.52
N ASP A 253 -14.68 3.28 23.72
CA ASP A 253 -14.88 4.28 22.67
C ASP A 253 -14.44 5.67 23.14
N VAL A 254 -14.19 6.60 22.21
CA VAL A 254 -13.98 8.03 22.49
C VAL A 254 -14.91 8.84 21.58
N GLU A 255 -15.88 9.53 22.18
CA GLU A 255 -16.96 10.19 21.44
C GLU A 255 -17.18 11.65 21.89
N GLY A 256 -17.91 12.42 21.08
CA GLY A 256 -18.38 13.76 21.46
C GLY A 256 -17.25 14.78 21.64
N GLU A 257 -17.34 15.61 22.68
CA GLU A 257 -16.35 16.65 23.02
C GLU A 257 -14.97 16.08 23.37
N ALA A 258 -14.86 14.79 23.68
CA ALA A 258 -13.58 14.16 23.98
C ALA A 258 -12.76 13.83 22.73
N LEU A 259 -13.40 13.68 21.57
CA LEU A 259 -12.75 13.40 20.28
C LEU A 259 -12.58 14.66 19.41
N ALA A 260 -13.47 15.64 19.58
CA ALA A 260 -13.49 16.90 18.82
C ALA A 260 -12.38 17.87 19.26
#